data_AF-A0A916JAG6-F1
#
_entry.id   AF-A0A916JAG6-F1
#
_cell.length_a   1.000
_cell.length_b   1.000
_cell.length_c   1.000
_cell.angle_alpha   90.00
_cell.angle_beta   90.00
_cell.angle_gamma   90.00
#
_symmetry.space_group_name_H-M   'P 1'
#
loop_
_entity.id
_entity.type
_entity.pdbx_description
1 polymer ?
#
loop_
_entity_poly.entity_id
_entity_poly.type
_entity_poly.pdbx_seq_one_letter_code
_entity_poly.pdbx_strand_id
1 'polypeptide(L)'
;MAKKYDPFSLTELIRNDEFITWVLHPDSKSDLQWAAFLEQYPEKKKTVESARAYIILLAEDTGRSRPSQAQTDRMWKAVESGMSEKKTE
;
A
#
# COMPACT_ATOMS: atom_id res chain seq x y z
N MET A 1 9.45 -1.71 -22.76
CA MET A 1 9.20 -2.88 -21.88
C MET A 1 7.84 -2.68 -21.23
N ALA A 2 6.89 -3.59 -21.43
CA ALA A 2 5.55 -3.47 -20.85
C ALA A 2 5.65 -3.61 -19.33
N LYS A 3 5.44 -2.51 -18.59
CA LYS A 3 5.30 -2.52 -17.13
C LYS A 3 4.10 -3.45 -16.86
N LYS A 4 4.34 -4.68 -16.39
CA LYS A 4 3.26 -5.61 -16.04
C LYS A 4 2.38 -4.89 -15.02
N TYR A 5 1.19 -4.50 -15.44
CA TYR A 5 0.22 -3.85 -14.58
C TYR A 5 -0.27 -4.89 -13.59
N ASP A 6 0.24 -4.85 -12.37
CA ASP A 6 -0.26 -5.65 -11.27
C ASP A 6 -1.23 -4.76 -10.47
N PRO A 7 -2.55 -4.98 -10.59
CA PRO A 7 -3.56 -4.20 -9.88
C PRO A 7 -3.44 -4.36 -8.36
N PHE A 8 -2.68 -5.36 -7.88
CA PHE A 8 -2.39 -5.59 -6.47
C PHE A 8 -0.93 -5.27 -6.12
N SER A 9 -0.26 -4.47 -6.93
CA SER A 9 1.05 -3.93 -6.58
C SER A 9 0.94 -2.98 -5.39
N LEU A 10 2.06 -2.80 -4.70
CA LEU A 10 2.17 -1.90 -3.55
C LEU A 10 1.63 -0.49 -3.87
N THR A 11 1.94 0.05 -5.05
CA THR A 11 1.50 1.37 -5.50
C THR A 11 -0.01 1.47 -5.66
N GLU A 12 -0.63 0.43 -6.22
CA GLU A 12 -2.09 0.41 -6.42
C GLU A 12 -2.83 0.26 -5.09
N LEU A 13 -2.29 -0.54 -4.15
CA LEU A 13 -2.88 -0.69 -2.81
C LEU A 13 -2.82 0.61 -2.01
N ILE A 14 -1.70 1.32 -1.99
CA ILE A 14 -1.58 2.59 -1.24
C ILE A 14 -2.38 3.75 -1.88
N ARG A 15 -2.86 3.57 -3.11
CA ARG A 15 -3.76 4.51 -3.81
C ARG A 15 -5.23 4.08 -3.73
N ASN A 16 -5.49 2.84 -3.34
CA ASN A 16 -6.84 2.32 -3.23
C ASN A 16 -7.53 2.91 -2.00
N ASP A 17 -8.57 3.69 -2.24
CA ASP A 17 -9.31 4.38 -1.19
C ASP A 17 -9.99 3.43 -0.18
N GLU A 18 -10.45 2.25 -0.61
CA GLU A 18 -11.02 1.23 0.26
C GLU A 18 -9.95 0.57 1.12
N PHE A 19 -8.78 0.30 0.54
CA PHE A 19 -7.65 -0.25 1.28
C PHE A 19 -7.16 0.72 2.34
N ILE A 20 -6.92 1.99 1.97
CA ILE A 20 -6.51 3.03 2.93
C ILE A 20 -7.51 3.15 4.06
N THR A 21 -8.81 3.16 3.75
CA THR A 21 -9.86 3.23 4.76
C THR A 21 -9.82 2.04 5.70
N TRP A 22 -9.65 0.82 5.18
CA TRP A 22 -9.50 -0.39 6.00
C TRP A 22 -8.23 -0.36 6.88
N VAL A 23 -7.11 0.17 6.37
CA VAL A 23 -5.89 0.27 7.19
C VAL A 23 -6.05 1.24 8.35
N LEU A 24 -6.69 2.40 8.11
CA LEU A 24 -6.86 3.44 9.12
C LEU A 24 -8.02 3.15 10.08
N HIS A 25 -9.10 2.58 9.57
CA HIS A 25 -10.32 2.26 10.29
C HIS A 25 -10.79 0.85 9.90
N PRO A 26 -10.13 -0.20 10.39
CA PRO A 26 -10.53 -1.57 10.08
C PRO A 26 -11.91 -1.84 10.68
N ASP A 27 -12.83 -2.30 9.84
CA ASP A 27 -14.14 -2.81 10.25
C ASP A 27 -14.24 -4.32 9.98
N SER A 28 -15.18 -4.99 10.64
CA SER A 28 -15.35 -6.45 10.53
C SER A 28 -15.64 -6.92 9.10
N LYS A 29 -16.27 -6.09 8.25
CA LYS A 29 -16.60 -6.44 6.88
C LYS A 29 -15.37 -6.36 5.98
N SER A 30 -14.62 -5.28 6.05
CA SER A 30 -13.38 -5.09 5.31
C SER A 30 -12.31 -6.10 5.76
N ASP A 31 -12.25 -6.43 7.06
CA ASP A 31 -11.32 -7.44 7.57
C ASP A 31 -11.59 -8.83 6.95
N LEU A 32 -12.86 -9.22 6.86
CA LEU A 32 -13.25 -10.46 6.17
C LEU A 32 -12.90 -10.44 4.67
N GLN A 33 -13.06 -9.30 4.00
CA GLN A 33 -12.70 -9.17 2.59
C GLN A 33 -11.19 -9.32 2.37
N TRP A 34 -10.37 -8.61 3.16
CA TRP A 34 -8.91 -8.68 3.03
C TRP A 34 -8.34 -10.01 3.53
N ALA A 35 -8.97 -10.64 4.52
CA ALA A 35 -8.65 -12.02 4.92
C ALA A 35 -8.92 -13.00 3.78
N ALA A 36 -10.11 -12.97 3.17
CA ALA A 36 -10.45 -13.84 2.03
C ALA A 36 -9.57 -13.58 0.80
N PHE A 37 -9.12 -12.34 0.60
CA PHE A 37 -8.15 -12.00 -0.43
C PHE A 37 -6.78 -12.63 -0.15
N LEU A 38 -6.30 -12.56 1.09
CA LEU A 38 -5.02 -13.16 1.49
C LEU A 38 -5.04 -14.69 1.52
N GLU A 39 -6.21 -15.31 1.71
CA GLU A 39 -6.39 -16.76 1.55
C GLU A 39 -6.27 -17.19 0.08
N GLN A 40 -6.77 -16.37 -0.85
CA GLN A 40 -6.67 -16.64 -2.29
C GLN A 40 -5.28 -16.31 -2.86
N TYR A 41 -4.62 -15.28 -2.33
CA TYR A 41 -3.33 -14.77 -2.81
C TYR A 41 -2.30 -14.65 -1.68
N PRO A 42 -1.85 -15.78 -1.10
CA PRO A 42 -0.90 -15.77 0.02
C PRO A 42 0.44 -15.11 -0.35
N GLU A 43 0.82 -15.13 -1.63
CA GLU A 43 2.02 -14.45 -2.13
C GLU A 43 1.94 -12.91 -2.03
N LYS A 44 0.72 -12.34 -1.99
CA LYS A 44 0.49 -10.91 -1.84
C LYS A 44 0.56 -10.44 -0.40
N LYS A 45 0.63 -11.36 0.58
CA LYS A 45 0.68 -11.03 2.01
C LYS A 45 1.76 -10.01 2.35
N LYS A 46 2.99 -10.22 1.87
CA LYS A 46 4.10 -9.28 2.10
C LYS A 46 3.83 -7.90 1.48
N THR A 47 3.20 -7.86 0.31
CA THR A 47 2.84 -6.60 -0.37
C THR A 47 1.77 -5.85 0.42
N VAL A 48 0.73 -6.55 0.87
CA VAL A 48 -0.34 -6.00 1.71
C VAL A 48 0.23 -5.48 3.03
N GLU A 49 1.05 -6.26 3.72
CA GLU A 49 1.69 -5.83 4.98
C GLU A 49 2.56 -4.59 4.78
N SER A 50 3.34 -4.54 3.70
CA SER A 50 4.16 -3.36 3.35
C SER A 50 3.29 -2.14 3.09
N ALA A 51 2.19 -2.30 2.35
CA ALA A 51 1.23 -1.23 2.06
C ALA A 51 0.58 -0.69 3.33
N ARG A 52 0.19 -1.58 4.26
CA ARG A 52 -0.38 -1.19 5.56
C ARG A 52 0.60 -0.39 6.39
N ALA A 53 1.83 -0.89 6.55
CA ALA A 53 2.88 -0.19 7.29
C ALA A 53 3.12 1.21 6.71
N TYR A 54 3.08 1.31 5.38
CA TYR A 54 3.23 2.58 4.69
C TYR A 54 2.11 3.57 5.01
N ILE A 55 0.85 3.15 4.87
CA ILE A 55 -0.31 4.01 5.14
C ILE A 55 -0.33 4.47 6.61
N ILE A 56 0.05 3.59 7.55
CA ILE A 56 0.18 3.94 8.97
C ILE A 56 1.24 5.03 9.15
N LEU A 57 2.43 4.86 8.57
CA LEU A 57 3.49 5.86 8.62
C LEU A 57 3.04 7.21 8.03
N LEU A 58 2.35 7.18 6.88
CA LEU A 58 1.80 8.38 6.25
C LEU A 58 0.78 9.06 7.18
N ALA A 59 -0.09 8.27 7.82
CA ALA A 59 -1.08 8.80 8.73
C ALA A 59 -0.46 9.36 10.01
N GLU A 60 0.63 8.79 10.50
CA GLU A 60 1.37 9.35 11.64
C GLU A 60 1.97 10.72 11.31
N ASP A 61 2.57 10.87 10.12
CA ASP A 61 3.14 12.13 9.63
C ASP A 61 2.07 13.22 9.43
N THR A 62 0.86 12.85 9.03
CA THR A 62 -0.26 13.79 8.79
C THR A 62 -1.14 14.04 10.03
N GLY A 63 -0.76 13.55 11.21
CA GLY A 63 -1.55 13.72 12.44
C GLY A 63 -2.86 12.91 12.46
N ARG A 64 -2.82 11.68 11.95
CA ARG A 64 -3.92 10.71 11.81
C ARG A 64 -4.99 11.10 10.78
N SER A 65 -4.68 12.02 9.88
CA SER A 65 -5.55 12.36 8.76
C SER A 65 -5.27 11.49 7.55
N ARG A 66 -6.30 11.20 6.74
CA ARG A 66 -6.13 10.49 5.47
C ARG A 66 -5.09 11.23 4.60
N PRO A 67 -3.99 10.57 4.19
CA PRO A 67 -3.01 11.20 3.31
C PRO A 67 -3.67 11.59 1.99
N SER A 68 -3.40 12.79 1.48
CA SER A 68 -3.82 13.17 0.14
C SER A 68 -3.06 12.35 -0.91
N GLN A 69 -3.66 12.15 -2.09
CA GLN A 69 -2.99 11.44 -3.19
C GLN A 69 -1.63 12.07 -3.54
N ALA A 70 -1.53 13.40 -3.50
CA ALA A 70 -0.28 14.10 -3.75
C ALA A 70 0.81 13.79 -2.70
N GLN A 71 0.44 13.56 -1.43
CA GLN A 71 1.38 13.16 -0.38
C GLN A 71 1.81 11.70 -0.56
N THR A 72 0.85 10.81 -0.82
CA THR A 72 1.13 9.40 -1.13
C THR A 72 2.09 9.28 -2.31
N ASP A 73 1.87 10.04 -3.39
CA ASP A 73 2.72 10.03 -4.58
C ASP A 73 4.14 10.55 -4.31
N ARG A 74 4.28 11.60 -3.49
CA ARG A 74 5.60 12.15 -3.13
C ARG A 74 6.41 11.15 -2.33
N MET A 75 5.80 10.55 -1.32
CA MET A 75 6.51 9.58 -0.49
C MET A 75 6.80 8.31 -1.30
N TRP A 76 5.85 7.84 -2.12
CA TRP A 76 6.06 6.68 -2.99
C TRP A 76 7.23 6.88 -3.95
N LYS A 77 7.35 8.08 -4.55
CA LYS A 77 8.51 8.42 -5.39
C LYS A 77 9.83 8.33 -4.62
N ALA A 78 9.85 8.71 -3.35
CA ALA A 78 11.05 8.57 -2.51
C ALA A 78 11.40 7.09 -2.27
N VAL A 79 10.40 6.24 -2.03
CA VAL A 79 10.58 4.78 -1.89
C VAL A 79 11.01 4.11 -3.20
N GLU A 80 10.36 4.44 -4.33
CA GLU A 80 10.72 3.91 -5.65
C GLU A 80 12.15 4.32 -6.04
N SER A 81 12.54 5.56 -5.73
CA SER A 81 13.90 6.03 -5.98
C SER A 81 14.93 5.31 -5.11
N GLY A 82 14.66 5.09 -3.82
CA GLY A 82 15.55 4.36 -2.92
C GLY A 82 15.58 2.83 -3.16
N MET A 83 14.49 2.25 -3.68
CA MET A 83 14.45 0.83 -4.10
C MET A 83 15.11 0.60 -5.46
N SER A 84 15.20 1.62 -6.31
CA SER A 84 15.86 1.53 -7.63
C SER A 84 17.38 1.50 -7.54
N GLU A 85 17.98 1.86 -6.40
CA GLU A 85 19.44 1.84 -6.18
C GLU A 85 19.98 0.50 -5.65
N LYS A 86 19.21 -0.59 -5.72
CA LYS A 86 19.73 -1.95 -5.51
C LYS A 86 19.52 -2.84 -6.74
N LYS A 87 20.08 -2.42 -7.87
CA LYS A 87 20.24 -3.29 -9.03
C LYS A 87 21.41 -2.90 -9.94
N THR A 88 22.61 -2.79 -9.38
CA THR A 88 23.95 -2.82 -10.01
C THR A 88 24.91 -2.40 -8.90
N GLU A 89 25.98 -3.09 -8.52
CA GLU A 89 26.73 -4.25 -8.99
C GLU A 89 27.54 -4.77 -7.78
#